data_AF-A0A256W9Y3-F1
#
_entry.id   AF-A0A256W9Y3-F1
#
_cell.length_a   1.000
_cell.length_b   1.000
_cell.length_c   1.000
_cell.angle_alpha   90.00
_cell.angle_beta   90.00
_cell.angle_gamma   90.00
#
_symmetry.space_group_name_H-M   'P 1'
#
loop_
_entity.id
_entity.type
_entity.pdbx_description
1 polymer ?
#
loop_
_entity_poly.entity_id
_entity_poly.type
_entity_poly.pdbx_seq_one_letter_code
_entity_poly.pdbx_strand_id
1 'polypeptide(L)'
;MSNPAWFGAYAGTFAGGLLAANMTETGSPVYDPDFMDALLNNPDAVSDLHIFSRDAADAGRWEPGSAAFQNAFDSINALLIPDGAQFYNHTRFYHAEGQYDFRNEINIFDMTMGANWRQYDLRSDGTIYPDSENNPIRINEYGAFIQISKKFINDHLKLTFSGRYDKSKNFSGQFSPRISAVYTFLKDHNFRASYQTGFRNPTTQGQYLDLDVISSRIVGGLQEFYDEYKISDWSYTIQSVNAFTNSVVDGSPDPGLLVPYTNWAPIKPEHVQVFEVGYKGLFSEKLMIDAYYYYNIYNDFIEMIRVRQAQDASGNPTDPFSDPTQAALFGLLSGDADNTFQIYQNNTETVKSQGAAFGLDYIFYKSYRAGMNYSWNKLIAEGLSDEFLNEYNTPEHIVNITFGNRKLTDNFGFNITWRWQDAFTWNSTFVQNGPVPAFQTMDAQLSYTFSVLKTTLKLGGSNLFNKRYITFYGGPTLGAIYYISLTFDELMD
;
A
#
# COMPACT_ATOMS: atom_id res chain seq x y z
N MET A 1 -10.87 31.61 -4.55
CA MET A 1 -11.25 31.67 -3.12
C MET A 1 -10.43 30.62 -2.39
N SER A 2 -9.84 30.93 -1.22
CA SER A 2 -9.11 29.91 -0.43
C SER A 2 -10.10 28.93 0.23
N ASN A 3 -9.64 27.73 0.60
CA ASN A 3 -10.49 26.74 1.28
C ASN A 3 -11.15 27.30 2.56
N PRO A 4 -10.43 28.00 3.47
CA PRO A 4 -11.05 28.60 4.66
C PRO A 4 -12.12 29.63 4.32
N ALA A 5 -11.91 30.43 3.25
CA ALA A 5 -12.91 31.41 2.81
C ALA A 5 -14.15 30.71 2.22
N TRP A 6 -13.97 29.62 1.47
CA TRP A 6 -15.07 28.83 0.92
C TRP A 6 -15.87 28.16 2.04
N PHE A 7 -15.21 27.45 2.97
CA PHE A 7 -15.87 26.82 4.10
C PHE A 7 -16.53 27.85 5.04
N GLY A 8 -15.89 28.98 5.28
CA GLY A 8 -16.46 30.07 6.06
C GLY A 8 -17.71 30.68 5.41
N ALA A 9 -17.66 30.93 4.09
CA ALA A 9 -18.83 31.40 3.34
C ALA A 9 -19.96 30.37 3.35
N TYR A 10 -19.63 29.10 3.13
CA TYR A 10 -20.60 28.00 3.16
C TYR A 10 -21.25 27.87 4.54
N ALA A 11 -20.46 27.69 5.60
CA ALA A 11 -20.96 27.49 6.95
C ALA A 11 -21.71 28.72 7.48
N GLY A 12 -21.21 29.92 7.19
CA GLY A 12 -21.87 31.17 7.55
C GLY A 12 -23.22 31.34 6.83
N THR A 13 -23.30 30.99 5.55
CA THR A 13 -24.54 31.02 4.78
C THR A 13 -25.53 29.96 5.29
N PHE A 14 -25.06 28.77 5.62
CA PHE A 14 -25.88 27.69 6.16
C PHE A 14 -26.48 28.08 7.52
N ALA A 15 -25.64 28.55 8.45
CA ALA A 15 -26.07 29.03 9.76
C ALA A 15 -27.01 30.24 9.66
N GLY A 16 -26.72 31.18 8.74
CA GLY A 16 -27.61 32.29 8.44
C GLY A 16 -28.97 31.84 7.91
N GLY A 17 -29.00 30.79 7.08
CA GLY A 17 -30.23 30.17 6.60
C GLY A 17 -31.06 29.54 7.71
N LEU A 18 -30.42 28.84 8.66
CA LEU A 18 -31.08 28.32 9.86
C LEU A 18 -31.71 29.44 10.70
N LEU A 19 -30.95 30.52 10.94
CA LEU A 19 -31.44 31.70 11.67
C LEU A 19 -32.61 32.39 10.95
N ALA A 20 -32.55 32.49 9.62
CA ALA A 20 -33.62 33.08 8.81
C ALA A 20 -34.89 32.21 8.83
N ALA A 21 -34.75 30.89 8.79
CA ALA A 21 -35.87 29.96 8.95
C ALA A 21 -36.51 30.10 10.34
N ASN A 22 -35.69 30.17 11.40
CA ASN A 22 -36.15 30.38 12.78
C ASN A 22 -36.94 31.69 12.93
N MET A 23 -36.39 32.78 12.38
CA MET A 23 -37.06 34.08 12.34
C MET A 23 -38.40 34.04 11.61
N THR A 24 -38.48 33.29 10.52
CA THR A 24 -39.69 33.20 9.69
C THR A 24 -40.80 32.43 10.39
N GLU A 25 -40.47 31.32 11.06
CA GLU A 25 -41.45 30.47 11.74
C GLU A 25 -41.86 31.04 13.10
N THR A 26 -40.87 31.46 13.91
CA THR A 26 -41.11 31.86 15.32
C THR A 26 -41.32 33.36 15.50
N GLY A 27 -40.99 34.17 14.48
CA GLY A 27 -40.96 35.64 14.58
C GLY A 27 -39.84 36.18 15.49
N SER A 28 -38.91 35.33 15.94
CA SER A 28 -37.87 35.65 16.91
C SER A 28 -36.47 35.25 16.42
N PRO A 29 -35.42 36.05 16.68
CA PRO A 29 -34.04 35.70 16.36
C PRO A 29 -33.44 34.78 17.42
N VAL A 30 -34.18 34.53 18.51
CA VAL A 30 -33.76 33.66 19.59
C VAL A 30 -33.84 32.21 19.11
N TYR A 31 -32.74 31.48 19.26
CA TYR A 31 -32.63 30.06 18.95
C TYR A 31 -33.76 29.26 19.62
N ASP A 32 -34.58 28.60 18.81
CA ASP A 32 -35.60 27.66 19.26
C ASP A 32 -35.10 26.22 19.00
N PRO A 33 -34.74 25.46 20.06
CA PRO A 33 -34.19 24.11 19.90
C PRO A 33 -35.18 23.14 19.23
N ASP A 34 -36.47 23.24 19.54
CA ASP A 34 -37.48 22.29 19.05
C ASP A 34 -37.72 22.49 17.55
N PHE A 35 -37.75 23.75 17.10
CA PHE A 35 -37.85 24.08 15.68
C PHE A 35 -36.56 23.72 14.92
N MET A 36 -35.37 23.97 15.49
CA MET A 36 -34.12 23.59 14.86
C MET A 36 -33.98 22.08 14.70
N ASP A 37 -34.36 21.30 15.72
CA ASP A 37 -34.38 19.85 15.62
C ASP A 37 -35.37 19.38 14.54
N ALA A 38 -36.56 19.99 14.44
CA ALA A 38 -37.53 19.66 13.39
C ALA A 38 -37.01 20.02 11.98
N LEU A 39 -36.36 21.17 11.83
CA LEU A 39 -35.80 21.65 10.56
C LEU A 39 -34.63 20.78 10.10
N LEU A 40 -33.71 20.43 11.01
CA LEU A 40 -32.56 19.58 10.71
C LEU A 40 -32.94 18.12 10.46
N ASN A 41 -34.10 17.67 10.96
CA ASN A 41 -34.66 16.36 10.64
C ASN A 41 -35.51 16.34 9.35
N ASN A 42 -35.69 17.47 8.67
CA ASN A 42 -36.38 17.55 7.39
C ASN A 42 -35.36 17.49 6.22
N PRO A 43 -35.27 16.35 5.49
CA PRO A 43 -34.24 16.18 4.45
C PRO A 43 -34.33 17.21 3.32
N ASP A 44 -35.54 17.62 2.94
CA ASP A 44 -35.74 18.57 1.84
C ASP A 44 -35.27 19.97 2.26
N ALA A 45 -35.64 20.42 3.46
CA ALA A 45 -35.22 21.72 3.98
C ALA A 45 -33.70 21.80 4.19
N VAL A 46 -33.09 20.73 4.70
CA VAL A 46 -31.63 20.63 4.84
C VAL A 46 -30.95 20.62 3.47
N SER A 47 -31.52 19.93 2.48
CA SER A 47 -31.01 19.92 1.11
C SER A 47 -31.04 21.31 0.48
N ASP A 48 -32.13 22.06 0.64
CA ASP A 48 -32.24 23.43 0.14
C ASP A 48 -31.23 24.38 0.79
N LEU A 49 -31.04 24.26 2.11
CA LEU A 49 -30.01 25.02 2.83
C LEU A 49 -28.61 24.71 2.32
N HIS A 50 -28.30 23.44 2.04
CA HIS A 50 -27.03 23.04 1.44
C HIS A 50 -26.83 23.61 0.03
N ILE A 51 -27.87 23.57 -0.82
CA ILE A 51 -27.82 24.13 -2.18
C ILE A 51 -27.54 25.63 -2.11
N PHE A 52 -28.31 26.39 -1.32
CA PHE A 52 -28.13 27.83 -1.19
C PHE A 52 -26.74 28.21 -0.64
N SER A 53 -26.28 27.48 0.37
CA SER A 53 -24.95 27.70 0.96
C SER A 53 -23.84 27.41 -0.03
N ARG A 54 -24.03 26.39 -0.87
CA ARG A 54 -23.10 26.04 -1.93
C ARG A 54 -23.09 27.08 -3.04
N ASP A 55 -24.25 27.56 -3.49
CA ASP A 55 -24.35 28.61 -4.51
C ASP A 55 -23.63 29.89 -4.06
N ALA A 56 -23.77 30.26 -2.78
CA ALA A 56 -23.07 31.40 -2.20
C ALA A 56 -21.55 31.17 -2.10
N ALA A 57 -21.11 29.99 -1.66
CA ALA A 57 -19.69 29.66 -1.53
C ALA A 57 -18.99 29.47 -2.89
N ASP A 58 -19.70 28.92 -3.88
CA ASP A 58 -19.21 28.71 -5.24
C ASP A 58 -19.22 30.01 -6.08
N ALA A 59 -19.80 31.09 -5.56
CA ALA A 59 -19.78 32.39 -6.22
C ALA A 59 -18.34 32.86 -6.47
N GLY A 60 -17.96 32.95 -7.75
CA GLY A 60 -16.62 33.36 -8.17
C GLY A 60 -15.59 32.22 -8.24
N ARG A 61 -16.03 30.95 -8.11
CA ARG A 61 -15.20 29.79 -8.44
C ARG A 61 -14.92 29.76 -9.95
N TRP A 62 -13.69 29.41 -10.33
CA TRP A 62 -13.37 29.18 -11.74
C TRP A 62 -13.92 27.83 -12.18
N GLU A 63 -14.75 27.83 -13.22
CA GLU A 63 -15.38 26.60 -13.73
C GLU A 63 -14.39 25.77 -14.57
N PRO A 64 -14.32 24.45 -14.37
CA PRO A 64 -13.51 23.57 -15.21
C PRO A 64 -13.76 23.78 -16.71
N GLY A 65 -12.69 23.92 -17.49
CA GLY A 65 -12.77 24.23 -18.92
C GLY A 65 -12.91 25.71 -19.26
N SER A 66 -13.10 26.60 -18.28
CA SER A 66 -12.97 28.05 -18.49
C SER A 66 -11.50 28.47 -18.62
N ALA A 67 -11.25 29.60 -19.28
CA ALA A 67 -9.88 30.13 -19.42
C ALA A 67 -9.26 30.49 -18.06
N ALA A 68 -10.04 31.03 -17.12
CA ALA A 68 -9.55 31.36 -15.78
C ALA A 68 -9.12 30.10 -15.01
N PHE A 69 -9.91 29.03 -15.09
CA PHE A 69 -9.55 27.74 -14.51
C PHE A 69 -8.29 27.17 -15.15
N GLN A 70 -8.22 27.17 -16.49
CA GLN A 70 -7.08 26.60 -17.21
C GLN A 70 -5.78 27.35 -16.89
N ASN A 71 -5.81 28.69 -16.83
CA ASN A 71 -4.64 29.49 -16.46
C ASN A 71 -4.15 29.16 -15.04
N ALA A 72 -5.07 28.98 -14.09
CA ALA A 72 -4.72 28.62 -12.73
C ALA A 72 -4.18 27.19 -12.63
N PHE A 73 -4.82 26.25 -13.33
CA PHE A 73 -4.37 24.87 -13.43
C PHE A 73 -2.95 24.80 -14.01
N ASP A 74 -2.69 25.49 -15.11
CA ASP A 74 -1.37 25.54 -15.75
C ASP A 74 -0.32 26.18 -14.82
N SER A 75 -0.71 27.24 -14.09
CA SER A 75 0.18 27.90 -13.11
C SER A 75 0.56 26.98 -11.96
N ILE A 76 -0.38 26.23 -11.39
CA ILE A 76 -0.12 25.31 -10.26
C ILE A 76 0.70 24.10 -10.74
N ASN A 77 0.46 23.61 -11.95
CA ASN A 77 1.24 22.50 -12.53
C ASN A 77 2.68 22.88 -12.89
N ALA A 78 2.99 24.17 -13.02
CA ALA A 78 4.34 24.65 -13.31
C ALA A 78 5.20 24.85 -12.05
N LEU A 79 4.60 24.81 -10.85
CA LEU A 79 5.27 25.00 -9.57
C LEU A 79 5.57 23.65 -8.91
N LEU A 80 6.70 23.60 -8.20
CA LEU A 80 7.07 22.44 -7.40
C LEU A 80 6.26 22.41 -6.10
N ILE A 81 6.04 21.21 -5.56
CA ILE A 81 5.51 21.04 -4.20
C ILE A 81 6.41 21.75 -3.16
N PRO A 82 5.86 22.38 -2.10
CA PRO A 82 4.44 22.50 -1.73
C PRO A 82 3.64 23.59 -2.46
N ASP A 83 4.30 24.47 -3.21
CA ASP A 83 3.65 25.61 -3.88
C ASP A 83 2.86 25.23 -5.15
N GLY A 84 3.02 23.99 -5.62
CA GLY A 84 2.37 23.45 -6.82
C GLY A 84 2.21 21.93 -6.82
N ALA A 85 1.89 21.39 -7.99
CA ALA A 85 1.59 19.96 -8.17
C ALA A 85 2.76 19.14 -8.75
N GLN A 86 3.87 19.78 -9.13
CA GLN A 86 4.99 19.11 -9.77
C GLN A 86 5.96 18.51 -8.74
N PHE A 87 6.30 17.24 -8.93
CA PHE A 87 7.44 16.60 -8.27
C PHE A 87 8.67 16.64 -9.19
N TYR A 88 9.83 16.97 -8.63
CA TYR A 88 11.11 16.80 -9.33
C TYR A 88 11.73 15.47 -8.89
N ASN A 89 11.99 14.56 -9.83
CA ASN A 89 12.61 13.28 -9.49
C ASN A 89 13.44 12.71 -10.64
N HIS A 90 14.76 12.77 -10.50
CA HIS A 90 15.75 12.18 -11.40
C HIS A 90 16.58 11.10 -10.68
N THR A 91 15.98 10.42 -9.70
CA THR A 91 16.61 9.34 -8.95
C THR A 91 17.14 8.24 -9.88
N ARG A 92 18.30 7.68 -9.56
CA ARG A 92 18.97 6.64 -10.35
C ARG A 92 19.18 5.38 -9.52
N PHE A 93 19.16 4.25 -10.21
CA PHE A 93 19.44 2.94 -9.63
C PHE A 93 20.60 2.29 -10.38
N TYR A 94 21.61 1.86 -9.63
CA TYR A 94 22.76 1.11 -10.15
C TYR A 94 22.80 -0.25 -9.48
N HIS A 95 23.03 -1.31 -10.25
CA HIS A 95 23.09 -2.68 -9.74
C HIS A 95 24.13 -3.47 -10.49
N ALA A 96 24.94 -4.23 -9.76
CA ALA A 96 25.85 -5.21 -10.30
C ALA A 96 25.74 -6.50 -9.48
N GLU A 97 25.67 -7.64 -10.16
CA GLU A 97 25.62 -8.94 -9.52
C GLU A 97 26.44 -9.98 -10.29
N GLY A 98 26.90 -10.98 -9.56
CA GLY A 98 27.59 -12.13 -10.12
C GLY A 98 27.31 -13.37 -9.30
N GLN A 99 27.23 -14.51 -9.99
CA GLN A 99 27.09 -15.82 -9.37
C GLN A 99 28.01 -16.84 -10.05
N TYR A 100 28.43 -17.84 -9.29
CA TYR A 100 29.24 -18.94 -9.77
C TYR A 100 28.67 -20.26 -9.26
N ASP A 101 28.57 -21.24 -10.16
CA ASP A 101 28.12 -22.60 -9.88
C ASP A 101 29.34 -23.54 -9.89
N PHE A 102 29.60 -24.16 -8.75
CA PHE A 102 30.78 -25.00 -8.49
C PHE A 102 30.59 -26.46 -8.90
N ARG A 103 29.59 -26.78 -9.74
CA ARG A 103 29.29 -28.15 -10.20
C ARG A 103 30.46 -28.90 -10.83
N ASN A 104 31.48 -28.20 -11.35
CA ASN A 104 32.64 -28.81 -12.01
C ASN A 104 33.83 -28.99 -11.05
N GLU A 105 33.86 -28.24 -9.96
CA GLU A 105 34.94 -28.21 -8.97
C GLU A 105 34.61 -29.05 -7.73
N ILE A 106 33.34 -29.16 -7.37
CA ILE A 106 32.87 -29.85 -6.17
C ILE A 106 31.87 -30.94 -6.57
N ASN A 107 32.26 -32.20 -6.39
CA ASN A 107 31.44 -33.36 -6.77
C ASN A 107 30.60 -33.94 -5.61
N ILE A 108 30.79 -33.48 -4.39
CA ILE A 108 30.18 -34.07 -3.18
C ILE A 108 28.82 -33.45 -2.80
N PHE A 109 28.52 -32.26 -3.32
CA PHE A 109 27.27 -31.52 -3.20
C PHE A 109 27.21 -30.46 -4.31
N ASP A 110 26.01 -30.02 -4.68
CA ASP A 110 25.84 -28.88 -5.55
C ASP A 110 26.05 -27.61 -4.74
N MET A 111 26.89 -26.68 -5.22
CA MET A 111 27.15 -25.41 -4.54
C MET A 111 27.11 -24.24 -5.51
N THR A 112 26.47 -23.17 -5.07
CA THR A 112 26.43 -21.89 -5.79
C THR A 112 26.74 -20.78 -4.80
N MET A 113 27.55 -19.82 -5.22
CA MET A 113 27.78 -18.58 -4.47
C MET A 113 27.53 -17.39 -5.38
N GLY A 114 27.20 -16.26 -4.77
CA GLY A 114 27.11 -15.02 -5.52
C GLY A 114 27.17 -13.81 -4.62
N ALA A 115 27.38 -12.66 -5.24
CA ALA A 115 27.39 -11.37 -4.57
C ALA A 115 26.74 -10.32 -5.45
N ASN A 116 26.28 -9.25 -4.82
CA ASN A 116 25.74 -8.08 -5.49
C ASN A 116 26.11 -6.81 -4.75
N TRP A 117 26.08 -5.73 -5.51
CA TRP A 117 26.13 -4.36 -5.04
C TRP A 117 25.01 -3.59 -5.73
N ARG A 118 24.32 -2.76 -4.96
CA ARG A 118 23.33 -1.81 -5.50
C ARG A 118 23.50 -0.44 -4.88
N GLN A 119 23.17 0.59 -5.65
CA GLN A 119 23.14 1.97 -5.20
C GLN A 119 21.86 2.67 -5.63
N TYR A 120 21.18 3.28 -4.65
CA TYR A 120 20.12 4.26 -4.89
C TYR A 120 20.74 5.66 -4.81
N ASP A 121 20.65 6.43 -5.88
CA ASP A 121 21.12 7.83 -5.98
C ASP A 121 19.88 8.72 -6.06
N LEU A 122 19.36 9.13 -4.91
CA LEU A 122 18.12 9.91 -4.78
C LEU A 122 18.38 11.36 -5.20
N ARG A 123 17.54 11.84 -6.11
CA ARG A 123 17.64 13.16 -6.74
C ARG A 123 16.26 13.77 -6.91
N SER A 124 15.74 14.40 -5.87
CA SER A 124 14.45 15.08 -5.88
C SER A 124 14.53 16.59 -5.67
N ASP A 125 15.73 17.14 -5.46
CA ASP A 125 15.96 18.57 -5.30
C ASP A 125 15.02 19.22 -4.26
N GLY A 126 14.85 18.54 -3.13
CA GLY A 126 14.02 18.99 -2.02
C GLY A 126 12.53 18.66 -2.14
N THR A 127 12.06 18.10 -3.26
CA THR A 127 10.62 17.86 -3.48
C THR A 127 10.09 16.56 -2.87
N ILE A 128 10.97 15.60 -2.52
CA ILE A 128 10.61 14.30 -1.92
C ILE A 128 11.52 13.97 -0.74
N TYR A 129 12.82 14.19 -0.92
CA TYR A 129 13.88 13.92 0.04
C TYR A 129 14.61 15.23 0.37
N PRO A 130 15.32 15.33 1.50
CA PRO A 130 16.14 16.49 1.84
C PRO A 130 17.47 16.50 1.05
N ASP A 131 17.38 16.29 -0.26
CA ASP A 131 18.49 16.35 -1.19
C ASP A 131 18.49 17.68 -1.97
N SER A 132 19.60 18.01 -2.62
CA SER A 132 19.67 19.13 -3.56
C SER A 132 20.42 18.71 -4.81
N GLU A 133 20.32 19.49 -5.89
CA GLU A 133 21.03 19.25 -7.15
C GLU A 133 22.51 18.87 -6.94
N ASN A 134 23.19 19.56 -6.01
CA ASN A 134 24.60 19.35 -5.70
C ASN A 134 24.88 18.38 -4.54
N ASN A 135 23.86 17.96 -3.80
CA ASN A 135 23.98 17.05 -2.66
C ASN A 135 22.93 15.93 -2.73
N PRO A 136 23.08 14.95 -3.64
CA PRO A 136 22.18 13.81 -3.74
C PRO A 136 22.39 12.81 -2.60
N ILE A 137 21.33 12.10 -2.22
CA ILE A 137 21.42 11.05 -1.19
C ILE A 137 21.78 9.72 -1.85
N ARG A 138 22.98 9.21 -1.54
CA ARG A 138 23.43 7.90 -2.04
C ARG A 138 23.37 6.84 -0.96
N ILE A 139 22.73 5.72 -1.27
CA ILE A 139 22.55 4.55 -0.40
C ILE A 139 23.19 3.36 -1.09
N ASN A 140 24.29 2.85 -0.54
CA ASN A 140 24.94 1.63 -1.03
C ASN A 140 24.49 0.44 -0.22
N GLU A 141 24.21 -0.66 -0.91
CA GLU A 141 23.93 -1.95 -0.29
C GLU A 141 24.76 -3.05 -0.94
N TYR A 142 25.25 -3.96 -0.12
CA TYR A 142 26.10 -5.08 -0.52
C TYR A 142 25.48 -6.38 -0.02
N GLY A 143 25.47 -7.40 -0.85
CA GLY A 143 24.95 -8.71 -0.48
C GLY A 143 25.84 -9.83 -0.96
N ALA A 144 25.94 -10.91 -0.18
CA ALA A 144 26.63 -12.14 -0.57
C ALA A 144 25.82 -13.35 -0.09
N PHE A 145 25.78 -14.41 -0.90
CA PHE A 145 25.08 -15.64 -0.56
C PHE A 145 25.87 -16.88 -0.92
N ILE A 146 25.52 -17.96 -0.23
CA ILE A 146 25.94 -19.32 -0.53
C ILE A 146 24.71 -20.24 -0.47
N GLN A 147 24.61 -21.16 -1.40
CA GLN A 147 23.63 -22.24 -1.40
C GLN A 147 24.33 -23.57 -1.62
N ILE A 148 24.00 -24.56 -0.81
CA ILE A 148 24.52 -25.92 -0.88
C ILE A 148 23.32 -26.86 -0.91
N SER A 149 23.30 -27.81 -1.85
CA SER A 149 22.29 -28.84 -1.88
C SER A 149 22.86 -30.22 -2.15
N LYS A 150 22.24 -31.24 -1.56
CA LYS A 150 22.67 -32.62 -1.73
C LYS A 150 21.47 -33.55 -1.76
N LYS A 151 21.58 -34.55 -2.65
CA LYS A 151 20.64 -35.65 -2.74
C LYS A 151 21.09 -36.82 -1.85
N PHE A 152 20.12 -37.46 -1.22
CA PHE A 152 20.25 -38.58 -0.31
C PHE A 152 19.18 -39.63 -0.66
N ILE A 153 19.31 -40.83 -0.07
CA ILE A 153 18.34 -41.93 -0.20
C ILE A 153 18.04 -42.24 -1.68
N ASN A 154 19.06 -42.67 -2.44
CA ASN A 154 18.93 -42.94 -3.89
C ASN A 154 18.25 -41.80 -4.65
N ASP A 155 18.66 -40.56 -4.39
CA ASP A 155 18.11 -39.34 -4.98
C ASP A 155 16.66 -38.98 -4.63
N HIS A 156 16.01 -39.71 -3.71
CA HIS A 156 14.65 -39.40 -3.27
C HIS A 156 14.55 -38.24 -2.29
N LEU A 157 15.62 -37.90 -1.56
CA LEU A 157 15.61 -36.79 -0.60
C LEU A 157 16.65 -35.75 -0.99
N LYS A 158 16.21 -34.54 -1.37
CA LYS A 158 17.09 -33.39 -1.57
C LYS A 158 17.02 -32.47 -0.36
N LEU A 159 18.16 -32.25 0.30
CA LEU A 159 18.30 -31.22 1.32
C LEU A 159 19.04 -30.03 0.72
N THR A 160 18.57 -28.83 1.01
CA THR A 160 19.20 -27.57 0.59
C THR A 160 19.36 -26.66 1.80
N PHE A 161 20.55 -26.11 1.95
CA PHE A 161 20.85 -25.05 2.90
C PHE A 161 21.33 -23.83 2.11
N SER A 162 20.87 -22.65 2.51
CA SER A 162 21.37 -21.39 1.97
C SER A 162 21.49 -20.36 3.08
N GLY A 163 22.49 -19.48 2.97
CA GLY A 163 22.64 -18.33 3.83
C GLY A 163 22.99 -17.12 2.99
N ARG A 164 22.42 -15.98 3.36
CA ARG A 164 22.71 -14.68 2.74
C ARG A 164 23.03 -13.64 3.79
N TYR A 165 24.05 -12.82 3.54
CA TYR A 165 24.38 -11.66 4.33
C TYR A 165 24.21 -10.39 3.50
N ASP A 166 23.54 -9.38 4.04
CA ASP A 166 23.31 -8.09 3.39
C ASP A 166 23.67 -6.94 4.34
N LYS A 167 24.35 -5.91 3.82
CA LYS A 167 24.67 -4.68 4.55
C LYS A 167 24.22 -3.47 3.74
N SER A 168 23.42 -2.60 4.37
CA SER A 168 23.02 -1.30 3.83
C SER A 168 23.78 -0.16 4.51
N LYS A 169 23.77 1.04 3.93
CA LYS A 169 24.39 2.24 4.50
C LYS A 169 23.90 2.50 5.94
N ASN A 170 22.58 2.55 6.13
CA ASN A 170 21.95 3.04 7.38
C ASN A 170 21.67 1.95 8.41
N PHE A 171 21.70 0.66 8.01
CA PHE A 171 21.30 -0.45 8.88
C PHE A 171 22.44 -1.42 9.14
N SER A 172 22.44 -2.08 10.30
CA SER A 172 23.36 -3.17 10.60
C SER A 172 23.21 -4.33 9.61
N GLY A 173 24.25 -5.16 9.50
CA GLY A 173 24.24 -6.31 8.61
C GLY A 173 23.18 -7.34 9.00
N GLN A 174 22.50 -7.91 8.00
CA GLN A 174 21.40 -8.85 8.16
C GLN A 174 21.82 -10.22 7.63
N PHE A 175 21.58 -11.28 8.41
CA PHE A 175 21.83 -12.65 8.00
C PHE A 175 20.51 -13.43 7.86
N SER A 176 20.31 -14.04 6.69
CA SER A 176 19.09 -14.78 6.34
C SER A 176 19.39 -16.24 6.00
N PRO A 177 19.32 -17.17 6.97
CA PRO A 177 19.40 -18.59 6.70
C PRO A 177 18.10 -19.17 6.14
N ARG A 178 18.23 -20.21 5.33
CA ARG A 178 17.15 -21.07 4.86
C ARG A 178 17.59 -22.52 4.82
N ILE A 179 16.68 -23.40 5.23
CA ILE A 179 16.79 -24.85 5.07
C ILE A 179 15.53 -25.38 4.43
N SER A 180 15.68 -26.30 3.48
CA SER A 180 14.54 -26.95 2.83
C SER A 180 14.83 -28.41 2.53
N ALA A 181 13.79 -29.23 2.63
CA ALA A 181 13.80 -30.64 2.24
C ALA A 181 12.75 -30.87 1.16
N VAL A 182 13.12 -31.62 0.12
CA VAL A 182 12.20 -32.15 -0.88
C VAL A 182 12.34 -33.65 -0.90
N TYR A 183 11.25 -34.35 -0.60
CA TYR A 183 11.17 -35.81 -0.68
C TYR A 183 10.33 -36.21 -1.89
N THR A 184 10.98 -36.79 -2.88
CA THR A 184 10.35 -37.30 -4.09
C THR A 184 9.99 -38.78 -3.92
N PHE A 185 8.72 -39.12 -4.07
CA PHE A 185 8.21 -40.48 -4.13
C PHE A 185 7.49 -40.72 -5.46
N LEU A 186 7.43 -41.96 -5.94
CA LEU A 186 6.76 -42.30 -7.21
C LEU A 186 7.19 -41.42 -8.41
N LYS A 187 8.48 -41.05 -8.48
CA LYS A 187 9.15 -40.17 -9.47
C LYS A 187 8.64 -38.72 -9.56
N ASP A 188 7.34 -38.49 -9.63
CA ASP A 188 6.75 -37.19 -9.93
C ASP A 188 5.90 -36.61 -8.78
N HIS A 189 6.00 -37.20 -7.59
CA HIS A 189 5.33 -36.74 -6.39
C HIS A 189 6.36 -36.26 -5.38
N ASN A 190 6.14 -35.08 -4.81
CA ASN A 190 7.11 -34.38 -3.98
C ASN A 190 6.42 -33.84 -2.74
N PHE A 191 6.90 -34.24 -1.56
CA PHE A 191 6.65 -33.50 -0.33
C PHE A 191 7.76 -32.47 -0.15
N ARG A 192 7.40 -31.25 0.22
CA ARG A 192 8.33 -30.16 0.49
C ARG A 192 8.09 -29.59 1.88
N ALA A 193 9.18 -29.26 2.55
CA ALA A 193 9.14 -28.49 3.78
C ALA A 193 10.31 -27.51 3.79
N SER A 194 10.10 -26.31 4.30
CA SER A 194 11.16 -25.33 4.47
C SER A 194 10.95 -24.43 5.67
N TYR A 195 12.08 -23.99 6.22
CA TYR A 195 12.17 -22.90 7.17
C TYR A 195 13.13 -21.87 6.60
N GLN A 196 12.75 -20.60 6.64
CA GLN A 196 13.63 -19.51 6.24
C GLN A 196 13.36 -18.27 7.07
N THR A 197 14.40 -17.45 7.23
CA THR A 197 14.22 -16.07 7.64
C THR A 197 14.43 -15.15 6.46
N GLY A 198 13.80 -13.98 6.51
CA GLY A 198 14.02 -12.89 5.59
C GLY A 198 14.00 -11.58 6.36
N PHE A 199 14.41 -10.52 5.67
CA PHE A 199 14.30 -9.17 6.20
C PHE A 199 13.93 -8.20 5.08
N ARG A 200 13.42 -7.04 5.46
CA ARG A 200 13.18 -5.92 4.56
C ARG A 200 13.75 -4.66 5.19
N ASN A 201 14.76 -4.06 4.56
CA ASN A 201 15.15 -2.70 4.92
C ASN A 201 13.99 -1.74 4.66
N PRO A 202 13.80 -0.69 5.49
CA PRO A 202 12.89 0.41 5.18
C PRO A 202 13.13 0.93 3.76
N THR A 203 12.06 1.33 3.07
CA THR A 203 12.17 1.86 1.70
C THR A 203 12.98 3.16 1.71
N THR A 204 13.44 3.64 0.54
CA THR A 204 14.15 4.93 0.46
C THR A 204 13.30 6.08 1.00
N GLN A 205 11.97 6.03 0.79
CA GLN A 205 11.01 6.93 1.41
C GLN A 205 10.93 6.72 2.93
N GLY A 206 10.77 5.47 3.39
CA GLY A 206 10.78 5.16 4.83
C GLY A 206 12.06 5.59 5.55
N GLN A 207 13.17 5.76 4.82
CA GLN A 207 14.43 6.28 5.35
C GLN A 207 14.54 7.81 5.28
N TYR A 208 14.25 8.40 4.12
CA TYR A 208 14.68 9.77 3.79
C TYR A 208 13.56 10.72 3.36
N LEU A 209 12.29 10.31 3.41
CA LEU A 209 11.20 11.20 2.99
C LEU A 209 11.22 12.47 3.85
N ASP A 210 11.06 13.62 3.21
CA ASP A 210 10.81 14.89 3.87
C ASP A 210 9.87 15.68 2.97
N LEU A 211 8.58 15.45 3.16
CA LEU A 211 7.56 15.85 2.21
C LEU A 211 6.45 16.63 2.90
N ASP A 212 6.34 17.91 2.54
CA ASP A 212 5.22 18.77 2.90
C ASP A 212 4.01 18.46 2.01
N VAL A 213 2.93 17.95 2.60
CA VAL A 213 1.64 17.74 1.92
C VAL A 213 0.56 18.72 2.41
N ILE A 214 0.98 19.88 2.89
CA ILE A 214 0.18 21.00 3.41
C ILE A 214 -0.52 20.69 4.74
N SER A 215 -1.25 19.58 4.82
CA SER A 215 -1.95 19.16 6.04
C SER A 215 -1.04 18.48 7.07
N SER A 216 0.14 18.05 6.64
CA SER A 216 1.12 17.32 7.44
C SER A 216 2.44 17.25 6.68
N ARG A 217 3.54 17.02 7.40
CA ARG A 217 4.81 16.63 6.82
C ARG A 217 5.05 15.14 6.99
N ILE A 218 5.35 14.44 5.91
CA ILE A 218 5.70 13.01 5.95
C ILE A 218 7.21 12.91 6.04
N VAL A 219 7.70 12.28 7.11
CA VAL A 219 9.13 12.24 7.43
C VAL A 219 9.64 10.81 7.53
N GLY A 220 10.88 10.61 7.08
CA GLY A 220 11.61 9.35 7.18
C GLY A 220 11.86 8.96 8.63
N GLY A 221 12.09 7.67 8.86
CA GLY A 221 12.29 7.11 10.21
C GLY A 221 13.74 7.14 10.71
N LEU A 222 14.67 7.81 10.01
CA LEU A 222 16.06 7.94 10.47
C LEU A 222 16.19 8.95 11.61
N GLN A 223 17.22 8.77 12.45
CA GLN A 223 17.50 9.64 13.62
C GLN A 223 17.62 11.12 13.26
N GLU A 224 18.19 11.44 12.11
CA GLU A 224 18.36 12.83 11.66
C GLU A 224 17.03 13.61 11.58
N PHE A 225 15.93 12.97 11.17
CA PHE A 225 14.62 13.62 11.10
C PHE A 225 13.99 13.82 12.47
N TYR A 226 14.24 12.90 13.40
CA TYR A 226 13.81 13.08 14.77
C TYR A 226 14.54 14.25 15.43
N ASP A 227 15.85 14.35 15.23
CA ASP A 227 16.66 15.42 15.80
C ASP A 227 16.27 16.79 15.22
N GLU A 228 16.00 16.86 13.91
CA GLU A 228 15.58 18.08 13.22
C GLU A 228 14.22 18.59 13.69
N TYR A 229 13.19 17.72 13.68
CA TYR A 229 11.80 18.11 13.98
C TYR A 229 11.39 17.91 15.44
N LYS A 230 12.28 17.36 16.28
CA LYS A 230 12.05 17.08 17.71
C LYS A 230 10.74 16.33 17.95
N ILE A 231 10.48 15.30 17.13
CA ILE A 231 9.14 14.73 16.91
C ILE A 231 8.46 14.22 18.19
N SER A 232 9.19 13.82 19.24
CA SER A 232 8.58 13.40 20.52
C SER A 232 8.33 14.53 21.51
N ASP A 233 8.93 15.71 21.31
CA ASP A 233 8.80 16.82 22.25
C ASP A 233 7.39 17.40 22.11
N TRP A 234 6.59 17.30 23.17
CA TRP A 234 5.21 17.82 23.21
C TRP A 234 4.32 17.37 22.05
N SER A 235 4.55 16.15 21.56
CA SER A 235 3.75 15.53 20.52
C SER A 235 2.73 14.57 21.10
N TYR A 236 1.60 14.48 20.43
CA TYR A 236 0.47 13.63 20.82
C TYR A 236 -0.01 12.82 19.62
N THR A 237 -0.53 11.62 19.87
CA THR A 237 -1.10 10.79 18.79
C THR A 237 -2.29 11.53 18.16
N ILE A 238 -2.43 11.48 16.83
CA ILE A 238 -3.50 12.25 16.16
C ILE A 238 -4.91 11.85 16.65
N GLN A 239 -5.09 10.59 17.04
CA GLN A 239 -6.34 10.08 17.60
C GLN A 239 -6.68 10.78 18.92
N SER A 240 -5.68 10.94 19.80
CA SER A 240 -5.87 11.63 21.08
C SER A 240 -6.13 13.13 20.91
N VAL A 241 -5.48 13.75 19.91
CA VAL A 241 -5.73 15.16 19.54
C VAL A 241 -7.14 15.34 19.00
N ASN A 242 -7.64 14.42 18.17
CA ASN A 242 -9.01 14.46 17.69
C ASN A 242 -10.02 14.28 18.83
N ALA A 243 -9.77 13.36 19.76
CA ALA A 243 -10.62 13.18 20.94
C ALA A 243 -10.65 14.44 21.82
N PHE A 244 -9.48 15.06 22.05
CA PHE A 244 -9.40 16.34 22.75
C PHE A 244 -10.13 17.46 22.00
N THR A 245 -9.93 17.57 20.68
CA THR A 245 -10.62 18.57 19.84
C THR A 245 -12.14 18.43 19.94
N ASN A 246 -12.66 17.20 19.92
CA ASN A 246 -14.09 16.95 20.11
C ASN A 246 -14.56 17.42 21.49
N SER A 247 -13.81 17.14 22.56
CA SER A 247 -14.17 17.62 23.91
C SER A 247 -14.23 19.15 24.00
N VAL A 248 -13.36 19.86 23.25
CA VAL A 248 -13.37 21.32 23.15
C VAL A 248 -14.62 21.80 22.41
N VAL A 249 -14.97 21.16 21.29
CA VAL A 249 -16.17 21.47 20.51
C VAL A 249 -17.45 21.22 21.33
N ASP A 250 -17.45 20.19 22.17
CA ASP A 250 -18.55 19.84 23.09
C ASP A 250 -18.64 20.80 24.30
N GLY A 251 -17.74 21.79 24.39
CA GLY A 251 -17.72 22.78 25.47
C GLY A 251 -17.22 22.24 26.82
N SER A 252 -16.65 21.04 26.84
CA SER A 252 -16.06 20.41 28.03
C SER A 252 -14.62 19.94 27.74
N PRO A 253 -13.65 20.87 27.55
CA PRO A 253 -12.27 20.51 27.23
C PRO A 253 -11.68 19.56 28.28
N ASP A 254 -11.21 18.39 27.84
CA ASP A 254 -10.54 17.40 28.71
C ASP A 254 -9.10 17.12 28.24
N PRO A 255 -8.11 17.84 28.81
CA PRO A 255 -6.69 17.59 28.53
C PRO A 255 -6.23 16.16 28.80
N GLY A 256 -6.93 15.40 29.66
CA GLY A 256 -6.59 14.01 29.99
C GLY A 256 -6.77 13.04 28.82
N LEU A 257 -7.46 13.46 27.76
CA LEU A 257 -7.61 12.68 26.53
C LEU A 257 -6.34 12.65 25.66
N LEU A 258 -5.43 13.61 25.85
CA LEU A 258 -4.19 13.69 25.09
C LEU A 258 -3.23 12.57 25.49
N VAL A 259 -2.75 11.81 24.50
CA VAL A 259 -1.81 10.70 24.70
C VAL A 259 -0.44 11.12 24.16
N PRO A 260 0.55 11.39 25.03
CA PRO A 260 1.88 11.80 24.60
C PRO A 260 2.56 10.74 23.74
N TYR A 261 3.14 11.17 22.63
CA TYR A 261 4.01 10.35 21.79
C TYR A 261 5.46 10.48 22.29
N THR A 262 5.85 9.62 23.23
CA THR A 262 7.19 9.64 23.83
C THR A 262 8.10 8.49 23.36
N ASN A 263 7.55 7.52 22.63
CA ASN A 263 8.23 6.26 22.33
C ASN A 263 8.83 6.25 20.91
N TRP A 264 9.55 7.29 20.54
CA TRP A 264 10.22 7.31 19.25
C TRP A 264 11.50 6.45 19.29
N ALA A 265 11.71 5.70 18.21
CA ALA A 265 12.96 4.99 17.96
C ALA A 265 13.29 5.06 16.47
N PRO A 266 14.59 5.08 16.09
CA PRO A 266 14.97 5.01 14.68
C PRO A 266 14.44 3.72 14.07
N ILE A 267 13.95 3.86 12.85
CA ILE A 267 13.44 2.72 12.10
C ILE A 267 14.50 1.65 11.90
N LYS A 268 14.07 0.39 11.91
CA LYS A 268 14.90 -0.81 11.73
C LYS A 268 14.35 -1.67 10.59
N PRO A 269 15.18 -2.55 10.01
CA PRO A 269 14.69 -3.58 9.10
C PRO A 269 13.64 -4.47 9.77
N GLU A 270 12.59 -4.79 9.01
CA GLU A 270 11.61 -5.82 9.41
C GLU A 270 12.22 -7.20 9.25
N HIS A 271 11.83 -8.15 10.10
CA HIS A 271 12.23 -9.54 9.97
C HIS A 271 11.01 -10.44 9.84
N VAL A 272 11.14 -11.48 9.02
CA VAL A 272 10.12 -12.53 8.90
C VAL A 272 10.74 -13.90 9.09
N GLN A 273 10.05 -14.76 9.82
CA GLN A 273 10.30 -16.19 9.87
C GLN A 273 9.16 -16.90 9.14
N VAL A 274 9.49 -17.80 8.23
CA VAL A 274 8.52 -18.50 7.40
C VAL A 274 8.70 -20.00 7.55
N PHE A 275 7.63 -20.69 7.91
CA PHE A 275 7.50 -22.13 7.87
C PHE A 275 6.58 -22.48 6.72
N GLU A 276 7.01 -23.38 5.83
CA GLU A 276 6.18 -23.87 4.71
C GLU A 276 6.21 -25.39 4.66
N VAL A 277 5.05 -26.00 4.43
CA VAL A 277 4.92 -27.42 4.07
C VAL A 277 4.01 -27.54 2.86
N GLY A 278 4.33 -28.46 1.95
CA GLY A 278 3.57 -28.61 0.73
C GLY A 278 3.77 -29.95 0.04
N TYR A 279 2.95 -30.14 -0.98
CA TYR A 279 2.90 -31.32 -1.82
C TYR A 279 2.72 -30.88 -3.27
N LYS A 280 3.50 -31.48 -4.18
CA LYS A 280 3.33 -31.33 -5.62
C LYS A 280 3.37 -32.69 -6.29
N GLY A 281 2.38 -33.00 -7.12
CA GLY A 281 2.30 -34.28 -7.82
C GLY A 281 1.84 -34.13 -9.26
N LEU A 282 2.39 -34.96 -10.15
CA LEU A 282 1.92 -35.14 -11.52
C LEU A 282 1.30 -36.53 -11.66
N PHE A 283 -0.01 -36.59 -11.87
CA PHE A 283 -0.78 -37.80 -12.03
C PHE A 283 -0.98 -38.11 -13.52
N SER A 284 -0.48 -39.27 -13.94
CA SER A 284 -0.64 -39.80 -15.30
C SER A 284 -0.26 -38.80 -16.41
N GLU A 285 0.73 -37.95 -16.15
CA GLU A 285 1.22 -36.90 -17.06
C GLU A 285 0.15 -35.90 -17.53
N LYS A 286 -1.02 -35.87 -16.87
CA LYS A 286 -2.19 -35.11 -17.30
C LYS A 286 -2.69 -34.14 -16.24
N LEU A 287 -2.60 -34.51 -14.96
CA LEU A 287 -3.10 -33.73 -13.86
C LEU A 287 -1.95 -33.35 -12.94
N MET A 288 -1.64 -32.07 -12.85
CA MET A 288 -0.71 -31.52 -11.86
C MET A 288 -1.52 -30.94 -10.70
N ILE A 289 -1.14 -31.29 -9.48
CA ILE A 289 -1.65 -30.71 -8.25
C ILE A 289 -0.47 -30.13 -7.48
N ASP A 290 -0.60 -28.89 -6.99
CA ASP A 290 0.35 -28.25 -6.09
C ASP A 290 -0.42 -27.63 -4.93
N ALA A 291 -0.07 -27.98 -3.70
CA ALA A 291 -0.71 -27.46 -2.51
C ALA A 291 0.34 -27.17 -1.45
N TYR A 292 0.21 -26.04 -0.76
CA TYR A 292 1.10 -25.71 0.35
C TYR A 292 0.39 -24.85 1.39
N TYR A 293 0.90 -24.91 2.61
CA TYR A 293 0.52 -24.08 3.73
C TYR A 293 1.76 -23.39 4.25
N TYR A 294 1.62 -22.12 4.64
CA TYR A 294 2.69 -21.35 5.25
C TYR A 294 2.21 -20.62 6.51
N TYR A 295 3.18 -20.37 7.39
CA TYR A 295 3.01 -19.61 8.62
C TYR A 295 4.17 -18.63 8.77
N ASN A 296 3.83 -17.35 8.92
CA ASN A 296 4.77 -16.24 8.98
C ASN A 296 4.72 -15.58 10.35
N ILE A 297 5.90 -15.25 10.88
CA ILE A 297 6.07 -14.46 12.10
C ILE A 297 6.90 -13.24 11.72
N TYR A 298 6.30 -12.06 11.83
CA TYR A 298 6.94 -10.78 11.57
C TYR A 298 7.32 -10.10 12.88
N ASN A 299 8.53 -9.56 12.93
CA ASN A 299 9.00 -8.68 14.00
C ASN A 299 9.42 -7.35 13.41
N ASP A 300 9.37 -6.31 14.24
CA ASP A 300 9.74 -4.95 13.86
C ASP A 300 8.95 -4.47 12.63
N PHE A 301 7.66 -4.82 12.51
CA PHE A 301 6.82 -4.45 11.37
C PHE A 301 6.79 -2.93 11.20
N ILE A 302 7.12 -2.41 10.02
CA ILE A 302 7.15 -0.97 9.76
C ILE A 302 5.72 -0.52 9.47
N GLU A 303 5.27 0.42 10.28
CA GLU A 303 4.01 1.13 10.10
C GLU A 303 4.27 2.62 9.96
N MET A 304 3.20 3.35 9.65
CA MET A 304 3.22 4.80 9.57
C MET A 304 2.15 5.36 10.49
N ILE A 305 2.55 6.22 11.41
CA ILE A 305 1.62 6.88 12.35
C ILE A 305 1.63 8.38 12.13
N ARG A 306 0.62 9.08 12.67
CA ARG A 306 0.56 10.54 12.64
C ARG A 306 0.51 11.09 14.05
N VAL A 307 1.35 12.09 14.30
CA VAL A 307 1.42 12.83 15.56
C VAL A 307 1.25 14.31 15.29
N ARG A 308 0.78 15.05 16.30
CA ARG A 308 0.75 16.50 16.25
C ARG A 308 1.45 17.08 17.46
N GLN A 309 2.36 18.01 17.18
CA GLN A 309 3.20 18.70 18.13
C GLN A 309 2.56 20.00 18.56
N ALA A 310 2.57 20.27 19.87
CA ALA A 310 2.25 21.59 20.40
C ALA A 310 3.47 22.52 20.24
N GLN A 311 3.31 23.62 19.49
CA GLN A 311 4.39 24.56 19.19
C GLN A 311 4.03 25.99 19.58
N ASP A 312 4.98 26.74 20.14
CA ASP A 312 4.80 28.17 20.41
C ASP A 312 4.67 28.99 19.11
N ALA A 313 4.42 30.29 19.23
CA ALA A 313 4.31 31.18 18.07
C ALA A 313 5.59 31.31 17.22
N SER A 314 6.73 30.77 17.69
CA SER A 314 8.00 30.71 16.97
C SER A 314 8.29 29.31 16.40
N GLY A 315 7.35 28.36 16.50
CA GLY A 315 7.50 26.99 16.01
C GLY A 315 8.28 26.06 16.95
N ASN A 316 8.57 26.46 18.19
CA ASN A 316 9.30 25.60 19.12
C ASN A 316 8.35 24.71 19.92
N PRO A 317 8.66 23.41 20.10
CA PRO A 317 7.84 22.52 20.91
C PRO A 317 7.71 23.04 22.35
N THR A 318 6.48 23.14 22.87
CA THR A 318 6.21 23.62 24.22
C THR A 318 4.93 23.01 24.80
N ASP A 319 4.73 23.15 26.10
CA ASP A 319 3.51 22.73 26.78
C ASP A 319 2.29 23.54 26.27
N PRO A 320 1.26 22.87 25.71
CA PRO A 320 0.09 23.55 25.16
C PRO A 320 -0.73 24.33 26.19
N PHE A 321 -0.60 24.04 27.49
CA PHE A 321 -1.43 24.66 28.53
C PHE A 321 -0.72 25.76 29.31
N SER A 322 0.60 25.91 29.15
CA SER A 322 1.38 26.95 29.82
C SER A 322 1.99 27.99 28.87
N ASP A 323 1.81 27.84 27.55
CA ASP A 323 2.16 28.87 26.57
C ASP A 323 1.32 30.15 26.76
N PRO A 324 1.93 31.30 27.12
CA PRO A 324 1.19 32.55 27.35
C PRO A 324 0.51 33.11 26.10
N THR A 325 0.95 32.70 24.90
CA THR A 325 0.35 33.14 23.63
C THR A 325 -0.81 32.26 23.18
N GLN A 326 -0.99 31.11 23.81
CA GLN A 326 -1.95 30.06 23.43
C GLN A 326 -1.75 29.49 22.02
N ALA A 327 -0.64 29.83 21.35
CA ALA A 327 -0.33 29.34 20.02
C ALA A 327 -0.20 27.81 20.01
N ALA A 328 0.40 27.24 21.05
CA ALA A 328 0.57 25.79 21.19
C ALA A 328 -0.77 25.04 21.28
N LEU A 329 -1.73 25.57 22.04
CA LEU A 329 -3.08 25.00 22.11
C LEU A 329 -3.82 25.14 20.77
N PHE A 330 -3.77 26.30 20.13
CA PHE A 330 -4.41 26.50 18.82
C PHE A 330 -3.80 25.59 17.74
N GLY A 331 -2.47 25.42 17.75
CA GLY A 331 -1.76 24.54 16.82
C GLY A 331 -2.18 23.09 16.96
N LEU A 332 -2.47 22.60 18.17
CA LEU A 332 -3.04 21.26 18.37
C LEU A 332 -4.43 21.12 17.73
N LEU A 333 -5.30 22.11 17.94
CA LEU A 333 -6.67 22.12 17.43
C LEU A 333 -6.74 22.31 15.90
N SER A 334 -5.76 22.99 15.31
CA SER A 334 -5.69 23.29 13.88
C SER A 334 -4.25 23.20 13.37
N GLY A 335 -3.79 21.97 13.10
CA GLY A 335 -2.43 21.74 12.60
C GLY A 335 -2.28 21.68 11.08
N ASP A 336 -1.04 21.79 10.66
CA ASP A 336 -0.57 21.80 9.27
C ASP A 336 0.76 21.02 9.15
N ALA A 337 1.52 21.22 8.07
CA ALA A 337 2.79 20.55 7.85
C ALA A 337 3.93 20.96 8.79
N ASP A 338 3.82 22.07 9.52
CA ASP A 338 4.87 22.52 10.44
C ASP A 338 4.79 21.82 11.79
N ASN A 339 3.59 21.37 12.20
CA ASN A 339 3.36 20.75 13.50
C ASN A 339 2.71 19.37 13.45
N THR A 340 2.28 18.89 12.28
CA THR A 340 1.68 17.56 12.11
C THR A 340 2.62 16.67 11.31
N PHE A 341 3.16 15.64 11.96
CA PHE A 341 4.14 14.73 11.36
C PHE A 341 3.53 13.36 11.12
N GLN A 342 3.75 12.82 9.92
CA GLN A 342 3.46 11.44 9.58
C GLN A 342 4.77 10.67 9.47
N ILE A 343 4.99 9.73 10.38
CA ILE A 343 6.31 9.16 10.68
C ILE A 343 6.31 7.65 10.46
N TYR A 344 7.42 7.13 9.93
CA TYR A 344 7.65 5.69 9.86
C TYR A 344 8.26 5.18 11.16
N GLN A 345 7.69 4.13 11.74
CA GLN A 345 8.19 3.49 12.95
C GLN A 345 8.02 1.97 12.88
N ASN A 346 8.75 1.23 13.72
CA ASN A 346 8.51 -0.21 13.89
C ASN A 346 7.47 -0.43 15.00
N ASN A 347 6.45 -1.22 14.71
CA ASN A 347 5.58 -1.79 15.73
C ASN A 347 6.41 -2.74 16.63
N THR A 348 6.21 -2.61 17.94
CA THR A 348 6.83 -3.46 18.97
C THR A 348 6.17 -4.82 19.10
N GLU A 349 4.98 -5.01 18.54
CA GLU A 349 4.23 -6.25 18.57
C GLU A 349 4.68 -7.24 17.49
N THR A 350 4.60 -8.54 17.81
CA THR A 350 4.86 -9.60 16.85
C THR A 350 3.61 -9.87 16.01
N VAL A 351 3.66 -9.52 14.73
CA VAL A 351 2.57 -9.73 13.78
C VAL A 351 2.67 -11.14 13.17
N LYS A 352 1.57 -11.88 13.11
CA LYS A 352 1.55 -13.25 12.58
C LYS A 352 0.55 -13.38 11.45
N SER A 353 0.89 -14.15 10.42
CA SER A 353 -0.04 -14.49 9.34
C SER A 353 0.10 -15.95 8.94
N GLN A 354 -0.96 -16.51 8.38
CA GLN A 354 -0.96 -17.84 7.80
C GLN A 354 -1.66 -17.83 6.46
N GLY A 355 -1.39 -18.85 5.66
CA GLY A 355 -2.12 -19.01 4.42
C GLY A 355 -1.89 -20.36 3.79
N ALA A 356 -2.66 -20.62 2.75
CA ALA A 356 -2.54 -21.82 1.96
C ALA A 356 -2.80 -21.47 0.50
N ALA A 357 -2.14 -22.19 -0.41
CA ALA A 357 -2.48 -22.13 -1.81
C ALA A 357 -2.69 -23.54 -2.37
N PHE A 358 -3.57 -23.61 -3.36
CA PHE A 358 -3.87 -24.82 -4.10
C PHE A 358 -3.93 -24.50 -5.59
N GLY A 359 -3.19 -25.26 -6.37
CA GLY A 359 -3.12 -25.20 -7.82
C GLY A 359 -3.48 -26.55 -8.44
N LEU A 360 -4.23 -26.50 -9.52
CA LEU A 360 -4.63 -27.64 -10.31
C LEU A 360 -4.48 -27.28 -11.79
N ASP A 361 -3.77 -28.12 -12.55
CA ASP A 361 -3.69 -28.04 -14.00
C ASP A 361 -4.01 -29.40 -14.60
N TYR A 362 -5.07 -29.48 -15.39
CA TYR A 362 -5.54 -30.72 -16.00
C TYR A 362 -5.58 -30.59 -17.52
N ILE A 363 -4.73 -31.36 -18.20
CA ILE A 363 -4.80 -31.58 -19.64
C ILE A 363 -5.67 -32.81 -19.87
N PHE A 364 -6.81 -32.59 -20.50
CA PHE A 364 -7.78 -33.64 -20.79
C PHE A 364 -8.14 -33.64 -22.26
N TYR A 365 -8.74 -34.74 -22.71
CA TYR A 365 -9.23 -35.00 -24.07
C TYR A 365 -8.58 -34.14 -25.17
N LYS A 366 -7.60 -34.68 -25.90
CA LYS A 366 -6.77 -33.92 -26.86
C LYS A 366 -5.94 -32.83 -26.15
N SER A 367 -6.25 -31.56 -26.39
CA SER A 367 -5.48 -30.40 -25.92
C SER A 367 -6.30 -29.45 -25.06
N TYR A 368 -7.45 -29.89 -24.56
CA TYR A 368 -8.23 -29.11 -23.60
C TYR A 368 -7.49 -29.04 -22.28
N ARG A 369 -7.57 -27.87 -21.65
CA ARG A 369 -6.96 -27.58 -20.36
C ARG A 369 -8.01 -26.97 -19.45
N ALA A 370 -8.12 -27.51 -18.25
CA ALA A 370 -8.79 -26.88 -17.13
C ALA A 370 -7.75 -26.59 -16.05
N GLY A 371 -7.76 -25.36 -15.52
CA GLY A 371 -6.84 -24.94 -14.48
C GLY A 371 -7.60 -24.24 -13.36
N MET A 372 -7.10 -24.36 -12.14
CA MET A 372 -7.57 -23.60 -11.00
C MET A 372 -6.38 -23.18 -10.14
N ASN A 373 -6.37 -21.95 -9.66
CA ASN A 373 -5.57 -21.58 -8.51
C ASN A 373 -6.45 -20.91 -7.46
N TYR A 374 -6.11 -21.18 -6.21
CA TYR A 374 -6.78 -20.66 -5.03
C TYR A 374 -5.71 -20.26 -4.01
N SER A 375 -5.89 -19.08 -3.40
CA SER A 375 -5.11 -18.66 -2.25
C SER A 375 -6.02 -18.26 -1.10
N TRP A 376 -5.66 -18.70 0.10
CA TRP A 376 -6.21 -18.28 1.37
C TRP A 376 -5.14 -17.54 2.18
N ASN A 377 -5.45 -16.34 2.65
CA ASN A 377 -4.52 -15.47 3.38
C ASN A 377 -5.19 -14.95 4.64
N LYS A 378 -4.57 -15.10 5.80
CA LYS A 378 -5.17 -14.66 7.06
C LYS A 378 -4.14 -14.06 8.00
N LEU A 379 -4.42 -12.84 8.45
CA LEU A 379 -3.74 -12.27 9.59
C LEU A 379 -4.25 -12.91 10.89
N ILE A 380 -3.34 -13.23 11.79
CA ILE A 380 -3.65 -13.70 13.14
C ILE A 380 -3.58 -12.49 14.07
N ALA A 381 -4.74 -11.86 14.29
CA ALA A 381 -4.85 -10.61 15.07
C ALA A 381 -4.86 -10.81 16.60
N GLU A 382 -4.85 -12.07 17.07
CA GLU A 382 -4.84 -12.35 18.51
C GLU A 382 -3.54 -11.83 19.16
N GLY A 383 -3.70 -10.93 20.13
CA GLY A 383 -2.60 -10.32 20.87
C GLY A 383 -2.02 -9.05 20.26
N LEU A 384 -2.64 -8.51 19.19
CA LEU A 384 -2.34 -7.16 18.70
C LEU A 384 -3.20 -6.13 19.45
N SER A 385 -2.65 -4.96 19.77
CA SER A 385 -3.39 -3.89 20.45
C SER A 385 -4.42 -3.23 19.53
N ASP A 386 -5.40 -2.54 20.14
CA ASP A 386 -6.37 -1.71 19.42
C ASP A 386 -5.71 -0.50 18.73
N GLU A 387 -4.48 -0.14 19.13
CA GLU A 387 -3.69 0.93 18.53
C GLU A 387 -2.93 0.48 17.27
N PHE A 388 -2.78 -0.84 17.05
CA PHE A 388 -2.11 -1.35 15.86
C PHE A 388 -2.89 -1.05 14.59
N LEU A 389 -2.27 -0.29 13.68
CA LEU A 389 -2.82 -0.06 12.36
C LEU A 389 -2.52 -1.26 11.45
N ASN A 390 -3.48 -2.19 11.36
CA ASN A 390 -3.35 -3.37 10.52
C ASN A 390 -3.38 -3.05 9.02
N GLU A 391 -2.21 -2.90 8.40
CA GLU A 391 -2.03 -2.72 6.95
C GLU A 391 -1.85 -4.03 6.15
N TYR A 392 -2.23 -5.19 6.68
CA TYR A 392 -2.11 -6.48 5.96
C TYR A 392 -2.87 -6.46 4.62
N ASN A 393 -3.93 -5.64 4.49
CA ASN A 393 -4.60 -5.21 3.24
C ASN A 393 -4.69 -6.28 2.13
N THR A 394 -4.99 -7.52 2.53
CA THR A 394 -4.98 -8.68 1.64
C THR A 394 -6.34 -9.37 1.71
N PRO A 395 -6.98 -9.67 0.56
CA PRO A 395 -8.19 -10.47 0.51
C PRO A 395 -7.97 -11.85 1.13
N GLU A 396 -8.92 -12.31 1.95
CA GLU A 396 -8.81 -13.63 2.58
C GLU A 396 -8.84 -14.75 1.55
N HIS A 397 -9.62 -14.60 0.48
CA HIS A 397 -9.73 -15.59 -0.58
C HIS A 397 -9.57 -14.99 -1.98
N ILE A 398 -8.80 -15.68 -2.82
CA ILE A 398 -8.67 -15.38 -4.26
C ILE A 398 -8.78 -16.69 -5.04
N VAL A 399 -9.60 -16.71 -6.09
CA VAL A 399 -9.80 -17.88 -6.95
C VAL A 399 -9.66 -17.45 -8.41
N ASN A 400 -8.89 -18.20 -9.19
CA ASN A 400 -8.90 -18.10 -10.65
C ASN A 400 -9.17 -19.48 -11.25
N ILE A 401 -10.14 -19.57 -12.15
CA ILE A 401 -10.46 -20.78 -12.91
C ILE A 401 -10.22 -20.49 -14.38
N THR A 402 -9.48 -21.35 -15.06
CA THR A 402 -9.17 -21.22 -16.49
C THR A 402 -9.65 -22.44 -17.24
N PHE A 403 -10.22 -22.23 -18.41
CA PHE A 403 -10.60 -23.27 -19.34
C PHE A 403 -10.24 -22.85 -20.77
N GLY A 404 -9.56 -23.72 -21.49
CA GLY A 404 -9.14 -23.38 -22.84
C GLY A 404 -8.64 -24.55 -23.64
N ASN A 405 -8.36 -24.29 -24.91
CA ASN A 405 -7.68 -25.21 -25.80
C ASN A 405 -6.86 -24.38 -26.79
N ARG A 406 -5.53 -24.51 -26.73
CA ARG A 406 -4.62 -23.79 -27.64
C ARG A 406 -4.72 -24.27 -29.08
N LYS A 407 -5.12 -25.53 -29.29
CA LYS A 407 -5.21 -26.20 -30.59
C LYS A 407 -6.57 -26.90 -30.71
N LEU A 408 -7.65 -26.12 -30.65
CA LEU A 408 -9.01 -26.63 -30.85
C LEU A 408 -9.15 -27.20 -32.27
N THR A 409 -8.56 -26.50 -33.23
CA THR A 409 -8.24 -26.98 -34.59
C THR A 409 -6.76 -26.70 -34.84
N ASP A 410 -6.24 -26.98 -36.04
CA ASP A 410 -4.83 -26.69 -36.37
C ASP A 410 -4.49 -25.20 -36.32
N ASN A 411 -5.49 -24.33 -36.50
CA ASN A 411 -5.29 -22.89 -36.59
C ASN A 411 -6.02 -22.14 -35.48
N PHE A 412 -7.00 -22.74 -34.79
CA PHE A 412 -7.82 -22.03 -33.82
C PHE A 412 -7.57 -22.50 -32.39
N GLY A 413 -7.52 -21.53 -31.48
CA GLY A 413 -7.47 -21.76 -30.04
C GLY A 413 -8.33 -20.74 -29.29
N PHE A 414 -8.64 -21.05 -28.04
CA PHE A 414 -9.35 -20.15 -27.14
C PHE A 414 -8.90 -20.34 -25.70
N ASN A 415 -9.12 -19.32 -24.88
CA ASN A 415 -8.97 -19.38 -23.43
C ASN A 415 -10.02 -18.50 -22.77
N ILE A 416 -10.60 -19.00 -21.68
CA ILE A 416 -11.51 -18.27 -20.80
C ILE A 416 -10.96 -18.38 -19.38
N THR A 417 -10.96 -17.26 -18.66
CA THR A 417 -10.55 -17.23 -17.25
C THR A 417 -11.61 -16.50 -16.45
N TRP A 418 -12.15 -17.15 -15.42
CA TRP A 418 -12.97 -16.51 -14.39
C TRP A 418 -12.10 -16.18 -13.19
N ARG A 419 -12.24 -14.97 -12.66
CA ARG A 419 -11.51 -14.49 -11.49
C ARG A 419 -12.50 -14.06 -10.44
N TRP A 420 -12.22 -14.39 -9.20
CA TRP A 420 -12.95 -13.90 -8.05
C TRP A 420 -11.98 -13.56 -6.92
N GLN A 421 -12.29 -12.47 -6.23
CA GLN A 421 -11.57 -12.01 -5.06
C GLN A 421 -12.61 -11.63 -4.00
N ASP A 422 -12.36 -12.04 -2.77
CA ASP A 422 -13.24 -11.69 -1.65
C ASP A 422 -13.19 -10.19 -1.30
N ALA A 423 -14.21 -9.75 -0.58
CA ALA A 423 -14.21 -8.43 0.04
C ALA A 423 -13.20 -8.40 1.18
N PHE A 424 -12.63 -7.23 1.43
CA PHE A 424 -11.76 -7.03 2.58
C PHE A 424 -11.75 -5.56 3.00
N THR A 425 -11.18 -5.31 4.18
CA THR A 425 -11.02 -3.97 4.72
C THR A 425 -9.62 -3.45 4.40
N TRP A 426 -9.55 -2.25 3.86
CA TRP A 426 -8.32 -1.51 3.61
C TRP A 426 -8.05 -0.52 4.74
N ASN A 427 -6.88 -0.60 5.37
CA ASN A 427 -6.39 0.35 6.35
C ASN A 427 -5.10 1.01 5.86
N SER A 428 -4.97 2.30 6.12
CA SER A 428 -3.79 3.10 5.85
C SER A 428 -3.89 4.41 6.64
N THR A 429 -2.85 5.24 6.63
CA THR A 429 -2.94 6.59 7.20
C THR A 429 -3.94 7.51 6.49
N PHE A 430 -4.34 7.18 5.25
CA PHE A 430 -5.38 7.89 4.50
C PHE A 430 -6.80 7.52 4.95
N VAL A 431 -7.03 6.25 5.30
CA VAL A 431 -8.35 5.74 5.69
C VAL A 431 -8.21 4.58 6.65
N GLN A 432 -9.00 4.58 7.72
CA GLN A 432 -9.21 3.42 8.57
C GLN A 432 -10.56 2.80 8.21
N ASN A 433 -10.60 1.47 8.05
CA ASN A 433 -11.78 0.69 7.71
C ASN A 433 -12.40 0.99 6.33
N GLY A 434 -11.57 1.23 5.30
CA GLY A 434 -12.04 1.43 3.93
C GLY A 434 -12.54 0.13 3.28
N PRO A 435 -13.84 -0.04 2.97
CA PRO A 435 -14.33 -1.28 2.39
C PRO A 435 -13.87 -1.45 0.93
N VAL A 436 -13.28 -2.60 0.62
CA VAL A 436 -13.01 -3.05 -0.75
C VAL A 436 -13.98 -4.19 -1.07
N PRO A 437 -14.99 -3.97 -1.93
CA PRO A 437 -15.97 -4.99 -2.24
C PRO A 437 -15.37 -6.20 -2.96
N ALA A 438 -15.98 -7.37 -2.75
CA ALA A 438 -15.69 -8.55 -3.55
C ALA A 438 -15.97 -8.26 -5.03
N PHE A 439 -15.15 -8.82 -5.91
CA PHE A 439 -15.39 -8.70 -7.34
C PHE A 439 -15.21 -10.02 -8.05
N GLN A 440 -15.77 -10.07 -9.26
CA GLN A 440 -15.47 -11.12 -10.22
C GLN A 440 -15.43 -10.57 -11.63
N THR A 441 -14.52 -11.12 -12.41
CA THR A 441 -14.36 -10.79 -13.84
C THR A 441 -14.28 -12.06 -14.67
N MET A 442 -14.55 -11.91 -15.95
CA MET A 442 -14.36 -12.96 -16.94
C MET A 442 -13.47 -12.42 -18.05
N ASP A 443 -12.36 -13.10 -18.29
CA ASP A 443 -11.43 -12.81 -19.37
C ASP A 443 -11.65 -13.84 -20.46
N ALA A 444 -11.54 -13.43 -21.73
CA ALA A 444 -11.64 -14.34 -22.85
C ALA A 444 -10.66 -13.95 -23.95
N GLN A 445 -10.09 -14.93 -24.62
CA GLN A 445 -9.23 -14.76 -25.78
C GLN A 445 -9.55 -15.83 -26.83
N LEU A 446 -9.58 -15.42 -28.09
CA LEU A 446 -9.52 -16.28 -29.27
C LEU A 446 -8.17 -16.08 -29.95
N SER A 447 -7.61 -17.16 -30.48
CA SER A 447 -6.36 -17.12 -31.25
C SER A 447 -6.54 -17.83 -32.59
N TYR A 448 -6.07 -17.22 -33.66
CA TYR A 448 -5.99 -17.81 -34.99
C TYR A 448 -4.57 -17.74 -35.54
N THR A 449 -3.97 -18.89 -35.84
CA THR A 449 -2.64 -19.00 -36.42
C THR A 449 -2.73 -19.11 -37.95
N PHE A 450 -2.10 -18.17 -38.64
CA PHE A 450 -1.86 -18.19 -40.07
C PHE A 450 -0.50 -18.84 -40.33
N SER A 451 -0.48 -20.17 -40.52
CA SER A 451 0.78 -20.93 -40.66
C SER A 451 1.66 -20.42 -41.80
N VAL A 452 1.07 -20.07 -42.95
CA VAL A 452 1.81 -19.52 -44.12
C VAL A 452 2.50 -18.19 -43.78
N LEU A 453 1.87 -17.37 -42.93
CA LEU A 453 2.40 -16.08 -42.51
C LEU A 453 3.24 -16.18 -41.24
N LYS A 454 3.39 -17.38 -40.66
CA LYS A 454 4.00 -17.61 -39.35
C LYS A 454 3.52 -16.61 -38.29
N THR A 455 2.23 -16.29 -38.33
CA THR A 455 1.65 -15.20 -37.54
C THR A 455 0.43 -15.71 -36.80
N THR A 456 0.32 -15.39 -35.50
CA THR A 456 -0.87 -15.64 -34.71
C THR A 456 -1.58 -14.34 -34.38
N LEU A 457 -2.84 -14.22 -34.81
CA LEU A 457 -3.76 -13.17 -34.41
C LEU A 457 -4.47 -13.59 -33.12
N LYS A 458 -4.48 -12.70 -32.13
CA LYS A 458 -5.26 -12.86 -30.91
C LYS A 458 -6.24 -11.72 -30.79
N LEU A 459 -7.50 -12.05 -30.50
CA LEU A 459 -8.54 -11.12 -30.11
C LEU A 459 -8.96 -11.48 -28.69
N GLY A 460 -8.93 -10.54 -27.76
CA GLY A 460 -9.31 -10.85 -26.39
C GLY A 460 -9.75 -9.63 -25.58
N GLY A 461 -10.27 -9.92 -24.40
CA GLY A 461 -10.67 -8.93 -23.41
C GLY A 461 -10.38 -9.42 -22.00
N SER A 462 -9.88 -8.52 -21.17
CA SER A 462 -9.89 -8.64 -19.70
C SER A 462 -11.15 -7.97 -19.18
N ASN A 463 -11.85 -8.61 -18.22
CA ASN A 463 -13.14 -8.14 -17.71
C ASN A 463 -14.15 -7.87 -18.84
N LEU A 464 -14.44 -8.91 -19.63
CA LEU A 464 -15.22 -8.87 -20.87
C LEU A 464 -16.55 -8.12 -20.76
N PHE A 465 -17.22 -8.22 -19.61
CA PHE A 465 -18.52 -7.59 -19.32
C PHE A 465 -18.43 -6.17 -18.73
N ASN A 466 -17.21 -5.62 -18.62
CA ASN A 466 -16.96 -4.27 -18.11
C ASN A 466 -17.59 -3.99 -16.73
N LYS A 467 -17.57 -4.99 -15.84
CA LYS A 467 -17.99 -4.78 -14.44
C LYS A 467 -16.95 -3.88 -13.78
N ARG A 468 -17.36 -2.73 -13.26
CA ARG A 468 -16.47 -1.79 -12.60
C ARG A 468 -16.15 -2.26 -11.19
N TYR A 469 -14.88 -2.26 -10.81
CA TYR A 469 -14.41 -2.70 -9.49
C TYR A 469 -13.17 -1.92 -9.05
N ILE A 470 -12.86 -1.98 -7.76
CA ILE A 470 -11.63 -1.46 -7.16
C ILE A 470 -10.88 -2.61 -6.51
N THR A 471 -9.55 -2.49 -6.41
CA THR A 471 -8.70 -3.50 -5.74
C THR A 471 -8.05 -2.97 -4.47
N PHE A 472 -8.16 -1.67 -4.22
CA PHE A 472 -7.76 -0.99 -3.00
C PHE A 472 -8.63 0.27 -2.82
N TYR A 473 -8.81 0.69 -1.57
CA TYR A 473 -9.64 1.85 -1.27
C TYR A 473 -8.95 3.15 -1.72
N GLY A 474 -9.71 4.09 -2.27
CA GLY A 474 -9.18 5.33 -2.86
C GLY A 474 -8.47 5.14 -4.21
N GLY A 475 -8.39 3.90 -4.72
CA GLY A 475 -7.82 3.60 -6.02
C GLY A 475 -8.73 3.92 -7.20
N PRO A 476 -8.18 3.88 -8.43
CA PRO A 476 -8.98 4.05 -9.63
C PRO A 476 -9.95 2.87 -9.80
N THR A 477 -11.14 3.18 -10.31
CA THR A 477 -12.10 2.14 -10.69
C THR A 477 -11.67 1.49 -12.01
N LEU A 478 -11.37 0.19 -11.96
CA LEU A 478 -10.95 -0.61 -13.10
C LEU A 478 -12.14 -1.00 -13.97
N GLY A 479 -11.90 -1.13 -15.29
CA GLY A 479 -12.90 -1.51 -16.29
C GLY A 479 -12.38 -2.58 -17.26
N ALA A 480 -13.10 -2.78 -18.36
CA ALA A 480 -12.69 -3.70 -19.41
C ALA A 480 -11.47 -3.20 -20.20
N ILE A 481 -10.60 -4.11 -20.60
CA ILE A 481 -9.53 -3.87 -21.57
C ILE A 481 -9.72 -4.85 -22.72
N TYR A 482 -9.94 -4.34 -23.93
CA TYR A 482 -10.04 -5.13 -25.15
C TYR A 482 -8.79 -4.93 -25.99
N TYR A 483 -8.29 -6.00 -26.62
CA TYR A 483 -7.06 -5.93 -27.40
C TYR A 483 -7.08 -6.84 -28.63
N ILE A 484 -6.25 -6.44 -29.59
CA ILE A 484 -5.82 -7.25 -30.73
C ILE A 484 -4.29 -7.36 -30.64
N SER A 485 -3.76 -8.57 -30.82
CA SER A 485 -2.33 -8.81 -30.86
C SER A 485 -1.98 -9.65 -32.09
N LEU A 486 -0.89 -9.28 -32.76
CA LEU A 486 -0.26 -10.06 -33.81
C LEU A 486 1.11 -10.50 -33.28
N THR A 487 1.36 -11.80 -33.31
CA THR A 487 2.67 -12.36 -32.94
C THR A 487 3.22 -13.13 -34.12
N PHE A 488 4.33 -12.66 -34.66
CA PHE A 488 5.12 -13.38 -35.64
C PHE A 488 6.13 -14.28 -34.92
N ASP A 489 6.21 -15.55 -35.29
CA ASP A 489 7.12 -16.52 -34.69
C ASP A 489 7.72 -17.42 -35.78
N GLU A 490 9.01 -17.21 -36.07
CA GLU A 490 9.75 -17.91 -37.11
C GLU A 490 9.90 -19.42 -36.84
N LEU A 491 9.69 -19.84 -35.59
CA LEU A 491 9.79 -21.23 -35.12
C LEU A 491 8.44 -21.97 -35.16
N MET A 492 7.39 -21.37 -35.73
CA MET A 492 6.17 -22.10 -36.06
C MET A 492 6.45 -23.04 -37.25
N ASP A 493 6.91 -24.25 -36.96
CA ASP A 493 7.00 -25.38 -37.91
C ASP A 493 5.69 -26.19 -37.96
#